data_AF-A0A1G7HI09-F1
#
_entry.id   AF-A0A1G7HI09-F1
#
_cell.length_a   1.000
_cell.length_b   1.000
_cell.length_c   1.000
_cell.angle_alpha   90.00
_cell.angle_beta   90.00
_cell.angle_gamma   90.00
#
_symmetry.space_group_name_H-M   'P 1'
#
loop_
_entity.id
_entity.type
_entity.pdbx_description
1 polymer ?
#
loop_
_entity_poly.entity_id
_entity_poly.type
_entity_poly.pdbx_seq_one_letter_code
_entity_poly.pdbx_strand_id
1 'polypeptide(L)' 'MSESVPVLVENAVQIAWEFLERSGEITDGYETSQFLVRTIGKMALAGERRKLMLANRAIDAYRKSRPEVA' A
#
# COMPACT_ATOMS: atom_id res chain seq x y z
N MET A 1 -21.63 9.81 2.65
CA MET A 1 -21.02 9.18 3.83
C MET A 1 -19.54 8.98 3.54
N SER A 2 -18.65 9.57 4.32
CA SER A 2 -17.21 9.31 4.20
C SER A 2 -16.92 7.86 4.61
N GLU A 3 -16.21 7.14 3.75
CA GLU A 3 -15.73 5.78 3.99
C GLU A 3 -15.00 5.68 5.34
N SER A 4 -15.23 4.59 6.08
CA SER A 4 -14.55 4.35 7.36
C SER A 4 -13.06 4.10 7.12
N VAL A 5 -12.23 4.41 8.13
CA VAL A 5 -10.77 4.21 8.00
C VAL A 5 -10.40 2.77 7.62
N PRO A 6 -11.00 1.72 8.19
CA PRO A 6 -10.68 0.34 7.79
C PRO A 6 -10.99 0.05 6.31
N VAL A 7 -12.15 0.47 5.82
CA VAL A 7 -12.56 0.23 4.43
C VAL A 7 -11.70 1.03 3.44
N LEU A 8 -11.30 2.25 3.83
CA LEU A 8 -10.34 3.06 3.08
C LEU A 8 -8.98 2.36 2.97
N VAL A 9 -8.49 1.81 4.09
CA VAL A 9 -7.20 1.09 4.13
C VAL A 9 -7.26 -0.15 3.26
N GLU A 10 -8.29 -0.98 3.41
CA GLU A 10 -8.49 -2.19 2.62
C GLU A 10 -8.50 -1.91 1.11
N ASN A 11 -9.30 -0.91 0.70
CA ASN A 11 -9.36 -0.52 -0.71
C ASN A 11 -8.02 0.01 -1.25
N ALA A 12 -7.30 0.81 -0.47
CA ALA A 12 -5.99 1.29 -0.89
C ALA A 12 -4.94 0.16 -0.93
N VAL A 13 -5.01 -0.82 -0.01
CA VAL A 13 -4.15 -2.01 -0.02
C VAL A 13 -4.42 -2.84 -1.27
N GLN A 14 -5.68 -3.08 -1.62
CA GLN A 14 -6.03 -3.85 -2.83
C GLN A 14 -5.48 -3.18 -4.10
N ILE A 15 -5.62 -1.85 -4.23
CA ILE A 15 -5.08 -1.10 -5.37
C ILE A 15 -3.56 -1.26 -5.46
N ALA A 16 -2.86 -1.11 -4.33
CA ALA A 16 -1.40 -1.24 -4.30
C ALA A 16 -0.95 -2.67 -4.60
N TRP A 17 -1.66 -3.67 -4.08
CA TRP A 17 -1.41 -5.09 -4.35
C TRP A 17 -1.56 -5.40 -5.84
N GLU A 18 -2.71 -5.09 -6.44
CA GLU A 18 -2.98 -5.39 -7.85
C GLU A 18 -1.93 -4.74 -8.77
N PHE A 19 -1.46 -3.53 -8.44
CA PHE A 19 -0.41 -2.87 -9.18
C PHE A 19 0.93 -3.60 -9.07
N LEU A 20 1.36 -3.96 -7.86
CA LEU A 20 2.63 -4.67 -7.62
C LEU A 20 2.61 -6.09 -8.21
N GLU A 21 1.47 -6.75 -8.15
CA GLU A 21 1.27 -8.09 -8.71
C GLU A 21 1.39 -8.06 -10.24
N ARG A 22 0.70 -7.12 -10.90
CA ARG A 22 0.75 -6.97 -12.36
C ARG A 22 2.12 -6.51 -12.88
N SER A 23 2.90 -5.82 -12.06
CA SER A 23 4.27 -5.41 -12.39
C SER A 23 5.32 -6.48 -12.07
N GLY A 24 4.93 -7.59 -11.42
CA GLY A 24 5.86 -8.63 -10.99
C GLY A 24 6.81 -8.18 -9.87
N GLU A 25 6.44 -7.14 -9.13
CA GLU A 25 7.29 -6.59 -8.06
C GLU A 25 7.13 -7.35 -6.74
N ILE A 26 6.06 -8.13 -6.57
CA ILE A 26 5.82 -8.95 -5.37
C ILE A 26 6.81 -10.12 -5.34
N THR A 27 7.76 -10.06 -4.41
CA THR A 27 8.75 -11.14 -4.18
C THR A 27 8.27 -12.11 -3.11
N ASP A 28 7.76 -11.58 -2.00
CA ASP A 28 7.10 -12.32 -0.93
C ASP A 28 5.72 -11.72 -0.69
N GLY A 29 4.67 -12.48 -0.95
CA GLY A 29 3.29 -12.02 -0.82
C GLY A 29 2.91 -11.69 0.63
N TYR A 30 3.40 -12.47 1.61
CA TYR A 30 3.12 -12.23 3.01
C TYR A 30 3.77 -10.94 3.49
N GLU A 31 5.07 -10.77 3.25
CA GLU A 31 5.80 -9.55 3.61
C GLU A 31 5.24 -8.32 2.91
N THR A 32 4.90 -8.44 1.62
CA THR A 32 4.31 -7.35 0.84
C THR A 32 2.96 -6.93 1.41
N SER A 33 2.08 -7.89 1.72
CA SER A 33 0.77 -7.59 2.31
C SER A 33 0.89 -6.87 3.65
N GLN A 34 1.76 -7.35 4.54
CA GLN A 34 2.02 -6.75 5.84
C GLN A 34 2.59 -5.33 5.71
N PHE A 35 3.51 -5.14 4.76
CA PHE A 35 4.09 -3.83 4.49
C PHE A 35 3.03 -2.82 4.02
N LEU A 36 2.17 -3.22 3.08
CA LEU A 36 1.11 -2.36 2.54
C LEU A 36 0.09 -1.97 3.61
N VAL A 37 -0.44 -2.95 4.36
CA VAL A 37 -1.43 -2.71 5.43
C VAL A 37 -0.87 -1.76 6.48
N ARG A 38 0.37 -1.99 6.94
CA ARG A 38 1.04 -1.15 7.94
C ARG A 38 1.27 0.28 7.42
N THR A 39 1.74 0.42 6.18
CA THR A 39 2.11 1.72 5.61
C THR A 39 0.89 2.57 5.31
N ILE A 40 -0.14 1.97 4.70
CA ILE A 40 -1.40 2.62 4.38
C ILE A 40 -2.18 2.94 5.66
N GLY A 41 -2.23 2.01 6.62
CA GLY A 41 -2.88 2.22 7.91
C GLY A 41 -2.31 3.45 8.64
N LYS A 42 -0.99 3.59 8.68
CA LYS A 42 -0.34 4.78 9.27
C LYS A 42 -0.74 6.08 8.58
N MET A 43 -0.74 6.12 7.25
CA MET A 43 -1.12 7.32 6.50
C MET A 43 -2.60 7.67 6.66
N ALA A 44 -3.48 6.65 6.69
CA ALA A 44 -4.91 6.84 6.91
C ALA A 44 -5.21 7.37 8.32
N LEU A 45 -4.52 6.84 9.34
CA LEU A 45 -4.59 7.35 10.72
C LEU A 45 -4.03 8.77 10.85
N ALA A 46 -3.05 9.15 10.02
CA ALA A 46 -2.52 10.52 9.93
C ALA A 46 -3.46 11.49 9.20
N GLY A 47 -4.63 11.04 8.72
CA GLY A 47 -5.67 11.89 8.16
C GLY A 47 -5.76 11.91 6.63
N GLU A 48 -4.90 11.18 5.91
CA GLU A 48 -5.03 11.05 4.46
C GLU A 48 -6.26 10.19 4.12
N ARG A 49 -7.16 10.72 3.29
CA ARG A 49 -8.42 10.05 2.90
C ARG A 49 -8.50 9.71 1.41
N ARG A 50 -7.53 10.12 0.61
CA ARG A 50 -7.49 9.84 -0.84
C ARG A 50 -6.89 8.47 -1.10
N LYS A 51 -7.72 7.49 -1.46
CA LYS A 51 -7.28 6.08 -1.66
C LYS A 51 -6.10 5.94 -2.62
N LEU A 52 -6.14 6.64 -3.75
CA LEU A 52 -5.07 6.60 -4.75
C LEU A 52 -3.77 7.19 -4.21
N MET A 53 -3.83 8.26 -3.39
CA MET A 53 -2.63 8.82 -2.77
C MET A 53 -2.01 7.85 -1.75
N LEU A 54 -2.85 7.16 -0.98
CA LEU A 54 -2.42 6.12 -0.04
C LEU A 54 -1.73 4.96 -0.76
N ALA A 55 -2.37 4.43 -1.80
CA ALA A 55 -1.82 3.33 -2.60
C ALA A 55 -0.49 3.72 -3.26
N ASN A 56 -0.44 4.87 -3.95
CA ASN A 56 0.77 5.33 -4.63
C ASN A 56 1.93 5.55 -3.66
N ARG A 57 1.69 6.21 -2.52
CA ARG A 57 2.74 6.40 -1.50
C ARG A 57 3.22 5.07 -0.90
N ALA A 58 2.33 4.09 -0.76
CA ALA A 58 2.70 2.78 -0.26
C ALA A 58 3.54 1.98 -1.27
N ILE A 59 3.19 2.06 -2.57
CA ILE A 59 4.00 1.50 -3.67
C ILE A 59 5.39 2.12 -3.69
N ASP A 60 5.48 3.46 -3.62
CA ASP A 60 6.77 4.16 -3.59
C ASP A 60 7.60 3.78 -2.37
N ALA A 61 6.97 3.66 -1.21
CA ALA A 61 7.63 3.23 0.02
C ALA A 61 8.11 1.77 -0.08
N TYR A 62 7.31 0.89 -0.69
CA TYR A 62 7.67 -0.52 -0.90
C TYR A 62 8.92 -0.63 -1.78
N ARG A 63 8.93 0.07 -2.92
CA ARG A 63 10.08 0.12 -3.84
C ARG A 63 11.36 0.60 -3.16
N LYS A 64 11.27 1.67 -2.36
CA LYS A 64 12.41 2.20 -1.58
C LYS A 64 12.87 1.28 -0.46
N SER A 65 11.99 0.41 0.04
CA SER A 65 12.33 -0.56 1.08
C SER A 65 13.05 -1.80 0.54
N ARG A 66 12.98 -2.04 -0.77
CA ARG A 66 13.72 -3.11 -1.42
C ARG A 66 15.16 -2.66 -1.60
N PRO A 67 16.15 -3.51 -1.26
CA PRO A 67 17.52 -3.26 -1.68
C PRO A 67 17.55 -3.24 -3.21
N GLU A 68 18.17 -2.22 -3.80
CA GLU A 68 18.48 -2.21 -5.23
C GLU A 68 19.26 -3.50 -5.53
N VAL A 69 18.69 -4.39 -6.34
CA VAL A 69 19.45 -5.44 -6.98
C VAL A 69 20.37 -4.76 -8.00
N ALA A 70 21.61 -4.54 -7.57
CA ALA A 70 22.72 -4.08 -8.39
C ALA A 70 23.06 -5.09 -9.51
#